data_AF-A0A5Q4SC70-F1
#
_entry.id   AF-A0A5Q4SC70-F1
#
_cell.length_a   1.000
_cell.length_b   1.000
_cell.length_c   1.000
_cell.angle_alpha   90.00
_cell.angle_beta   90.00
_cell.angle_gamma   90.00
#
_symmetry.space_group_name_H-M   'P 1'
#
loop_
_entity.id
_entity.type
_entity.pdbx_description
1 polymer ?
#
loop_
_entity_poly.entity_id
_entity_poly.type
_entity_poly.pdbx_seq_one_letter_code
_entity_poly.pdbx_strand_id
1 'polypeptide(L)'
;MTVRLTWVQPEDLVGHELRQAAQDGRDAGDIRQRWLSAGGRTAPERAGASETAAPHRLRALAEELLDELALLESPLTGDEPTGLPGIRAACPRWPAPRASAVSVGPDALHAAWLGRAAGCLLGKPVEKLPLAGIRALARATGNWPLT
;
A
#
# COMPACT_ATOMS: atom_id res chain seq x y z
N MET A 1 -8.37 20.58 16.72
CA MET A 1 -8.05 20.21 15.33
C MET A 1 -8.33 18.73 15.16
N THR A 2 -9.27 18.36 14.30
CA THR A 2 -9.51 16.95 13.97
C THR A 2 -8.51 16.52 12.91
N VAL A 3 -7.61 15.60 13.24
CA VAL A 3 -6.64 15.06 12.28
C VAL A 3 -7.37 14.12 11.32
N ARG A 4 -7.28 14.39 10.02
CA ARG A 4 -7.80 13.49 8.97
C ARG A 4 -6.69 12.58 8.47
N LEU A 5 -7.01 11.30 8.31
CA LEU A 5 -6.08 10.27 7.84
C LEU A 5 -6.58 9.74 6.50
N THR A 6 -5.70 9.75 5.50
CA THR A 6 -5.93 9.27 4.12
C THR A 6 -6.63 7.94 4.03
N TRP A 7 -6.18 6.99 4.86
CA TRP A 7 -6.55 5.58 4.79
C TRP A 7 -7.85 5.26 5.54
N VAL A 8 -8.53 6.28 6.07
CA VAL A 8 -9.75 6.12 6.87
C VAL A 8 -10.95 6.78 6.20
N GLN A 9 -10.75 7.69 5.25
CA GLN A 9 -11.83 8.43 4.61
C GLN A 9 -12.24 7.72 3.31
N PRO A 10 -13.47 7.17 3.20
CA PRO A 10 -13.94 6.49 1.99
C PRO A 10 -13.72 7.32 0.72
N GLU A 11 -14.00 8.63 0.78
CA GLU A 11 -13.84 9.53 -0.35
C GLU A 11 -12.38 9.70 -0.82
N ASP A 12 -11.41 9.49 0.07
CA ASP A 12 -9.98 9.53 -0.26
C ASP A 12 -9.51 8.16 -0.81
N LEU A 13 -10.22 7.07 -0.48
CA LEU A 13 -9.88 5.70 -0.87
C LEU A 13 -10.35 5.33 -2.28
N VAL A 14 -11.52 5.80 -2.73
CA VAL A 14 -12.10 5.40 -4.04
C VAL A 14 -11.13 5.65 -5.19
N GLY A 15 -10.44 6.79 -5.19
CA GLY A 15 -9.45 7.09 -6.22
C GLY A 15 -8.30 6.07 -6.24
N HIS A 16 -7.88 5.58 -5.07
CA HIS A 16 -6.82 4.57 -4.93
C HIS A 16 -7.31 3.20 -5.40
N GLU A 17 -8.51 2.78 -4.99
CA GLU A 17 -9.09 1.51 -5.42
C GLU A 17 -9.38 1.46 -6.91
N LEU A 18 -9.79 2.58 -7.53
CA LEU A 18 -9.93 2.67 -8.99
C LEU A 18 -8.59 2.52 -9.72
N ARG A 19 -7.50 3.05 -9.15
CA ARG A 19 -6.15 2.87 -9.70
C ARG A 19 -5.71 1.40 -9.54
N GLN A 20 -5.95 0.82 -8.37
CA GLN A 20 -5.65 -0.58 -8.08
C GLN A 20 -6.42 -1.51 -9.05
N ALA A 21 -7.73 -1.29 -9.22
CA ALA A 21 -8.55 -2.04 -10.17
C ALA A 21 -7.96 -2.02 -11.60
N ALA A 22 -7.51 -0.85 -12.07
CA ALA A 22 -6.86 -0.75 -13.38
C ALA A 22 -5.53 -1.51 -13.46
N GLN A 23 -4.74 -1.55 -12.37
CA GLN A 23 -3.49 -2.31 -12.30
C GLN A 23 -3.72 -3.82 -12.27
N ASP A 24 -4.79 -4.25 -11.59
CA ASP A 24 -5.23 -5.64 -11.51
C ASP A 24 -5.93 -6.12 -12.79
N GLY A 25 -6.30 -5.20 -13.69
CA GLY A 25 -7.09 -5.50 -14.89
C GLY A 25 -8.58 -5.71 -14.63
N ARG A 26 -9.11 -5.25 -13.48
CA ARG A 26 -10.53 -5.26 -13.14
C ARG A 26 -11.29 -4.16 -13.91
N ASP A 27 -12.44 -4.49 -14.48
CA ASP A 27 -13.29 -3.52 -15.18
C ASP A 27 -14.10 -2.67 -14.19
N ALA A 28 -13.55 -1.51 -13.83
CA ALA A 28 -14.19 -0.52 -12.97
C ALA A 28 -14.71 0.71 -13.75
N GLY A 29 -14.96 0.58 -15.06
CA GLY A 29 -15.31 1.71 -15.93
C GLY A 29 -16.53 2.50 -15.45
N ASP A 30 -17.62 1.80 -15.17
CA ASP A 30 -18.88 2.41 -14.73
C ASP A 30 -18.76 3.05 -13.33
N ILE A 31 -18.07 2.36 -12.41
CA ILE A 31 -17.80 2.87 -11.06
C ILE A 31 -16.98 4.16 -11.13
N ARG A 32 -15.95 4.19 -11.99
CA ARG A 32 -15.14 5.39 -12.23
C ARG A 32 -15.98 6.56 -12.74
N GLN A 33 -16.88 6.30 -13.69
CA GLN A 33 -17.74 7.35 -14.25
C GLN A 33 -18.70 7.92 -13.20
N ARG A 34 -19.33 7.05 -12.39
CA ARG A 34 -20.20 7.48 -11.28
C ARG A 34 -19.44 8.33 -10.26
N TRP A 35 -18.24 7.90 -9.88
CA TRP A 35 -17.40 8.64 -8.93
C TRP A 35 -17.05 10.04 -9.43
N LEU A 36 -16.53 10.15 -10.65
CA LEU A 36 -16.13 11.45 -11.22
C LEU A 36 -17.33 12.37 -11.44
N SER A 37 -18.45 11.82 -11.91
CA SER A 37 -19.69 12.58 -12.16
C SER A 37 -20.30 13.14 -10.86
N ALA A 38 -20.08 12.49 -9.72
CA ALA A 38 -20.49 12.99 -8.41
C ALA A 38 -19.56 14.07 -7.81
N GLY A 39 -18.48 14.42 -8.52
CA GLY A 39 -17.46 15.36 -8.06
C GLY A 39 -16.30 14.69 -7.32
N GLY A 40 -16.20 13.36 -7.37
CA GLY A 40 -15.06 12.60 -6.89
C GLY A 40 -13.78 12.90 -7.66
N ARG A 41 -12.63 12.60 -7.05
CA ARG A 41 -11.30 12.85 -7.65
C ARG A 41 -10.56 11.54 -7.89
N THR A 42 -9.67 11.53 -8.88
CA THR A 42 -8.73 10.43 -9.08
C THR A 42 -7.76 10.33 -7.90
N ALA A 43 -7.12 9.17 -7.70
CA ALA A 43 -6.10 9.06 -6.65
C ALA A 43 -5.02 10.15 -6.81
N PRO A 44 -4.59 10.79 -5.71
CA PRO A 44 -3.49 11.72 -5.75
C PRO A 44 -2.18 11.01 -6.13
N GLU A 45 -1.21 11.76 -6.68
CA GLU A 45 0.13 11.23 -6.96
C GLU A 45 0.90 10.89 -5.68
N ARG A 46 0.61 11.62 -4.60
CA ARG A 46 1.21 11.44 -3.28
C ARG A 46 0.13 11.15 -2.25
N ALA A 47 0.41 10.24 -1.33
CA ALA A 47 -0.49 9.97 -0.22
C ALA A 47 -0.69 11.23 0.64
N GLY A 48 -1.93 11.65 0.85
CA GLY A 48 -2.30 12.79 1.71
C GLY A 48 -3.81 12.90 1.83
N ALA A 49 -4.32 13.18 3.04
CA ALA A 49 -5.76 13.20 3.29
C ALA A 49 -6.32 14.47 2.66
N SER A 50 -7.55 14.43 2.15
CA SER A 50 -8.18 15.69 1.74
C SER A 50 -8.22 16.66 2.92
N GLU A 51 -7.78 17.91 2.68
CA GLU A 51 -7.69 18.93 3.73
C GLU A 51 -9.05 19.21 4.38
N THR A 52 -10.11 19.14 3.57
CA THR A 52 -11.50 19.37 3.97
C THR A 52 -12.33 18.12 3.79
N ALA A 53 -13.26 17.89 4.72
CA ALA A 53 -14.21 16.79 4.63
C ALA A 53 -15.11 16.93 3.39
N ALA A 54 -15.35 15.80 2.72
CA ALA A 54 -16.30 15.78 1.61
C ALA A 54 -17.74 16.00 2.09
N PRO A 55 -18.64 16.52 1.24
CA PRO A 55 -20.07 16.54 1.53
C PRO A 55 -20.58 15.13 1.86
N HIS A 56 -21.50 15.00 2.81
CA HIS A 56 -22.02 13.71 3.29
C HIS A 56 -22.50 12.79 2.15
N ARG A 57 -23.12 13.36 1.11
CA ARG A 57 -23.57 12.61 -0.07
C ARG A 57 -22.43 11.94 -0.84
N LEU A 58 -21.28 12.60 -0.94
CA LEU A 58 -20.12 12.09 -1.67
C LEU A 58 -19.43 10.99 -0.86
N ARG A 59 -19.40 11.14 0.46
CA ARG A 59 -18.91 10.11 1.37
C ARG A 59 -19.78 8.85 1.34
N ALA A 60 -21.11 8.99 1.42
CA ALA A 60 -22.03 7.85 1.33
C ALA A 60 -21.86 7.11 0.00
N LEU A 61 -21.79 7.84 -1.12
CA LEU A 61 -21.48 7.25 -2.42
C LEU A 61 -20.12 6.54 -2.41
N ALA A 62 -19.10 7.12 -1.78
CA ALA A 62 -17.78 6.48 -1.72
C ALA A 62 -17.83 5.13 -0.99
N GLU A 63 -18.59 5.00 0.09
CA GLU A 63 -18.80 3.72 0.79
C GLU A 63 -19.47 2.70 -0.14
N GLU A 64 -20.55 3.08 -0.83
CA GLU A 64 -21.23 2.21 -1.81
C GLU A 64 -20.29 1.76 -2.93
N LEU A 65 -19.51 2.68 -3.52
CA LEU A 65 -18.60 2.36 -4.61
C LEU A 65 -17.43 1.48 -4.16
N LEU A 66 -16.96 1.60 -2.91
CA LEU A 66 -15.92 0.72 -2.37
C LEU A 66 -16.44 -0.71 -2.21
N ASP A 67 -17.68 -0.88 -1.74
CA ASP A 67 -18.33 -2.19 -1.67
C ASP A 67 -18.48 -2.80 -3.08
N GLU A 68 -18.91 -2.02 -4.07
CA GLU A 68 -19.01 -2.47 -5.46
C GLU A 68 -17.64 -2.86 -6.04
N LEU A 69 -16.59 -2.07 -5.79
CA LEU A 69 -15.22 -2.37 -6.25
C LEU A 69 -14.67 -3.66 -5.64
N ALA A 70 -15.02 -3.96 -4.39
CA ALA A 70 -14.62 -5.18 -3.70
C ALA A 70 -15.24 -6.44 -4.31
N LEU A 71 -16.35 -6.31 -5.06
CA LEU A 71 -17.02 -7.42 -5.73
C LEU A 71 -16.47 -7.70 -7.14
N LEU A 72 -15.62 -6.82 -7.69
CA LEU A 72 -15.04 -7.04 -9.01
C LEU A 72 -14.03 -8.19 -8.96
N GLU A 73 -14.26 -9.22 -9.78
CA GLU A 73 -13.33 -10.33 -9.95
C GLU A 73 -12.04 -9.86 -10.62
N SER A 74 -10.90 -10.25 -10.05
CA SER A 74 -9.59 -9.99 -10.64
C SER A 74 -9.21 -11.10 -11.63
N PRO A 75 -8.78 -10.77 -12.86
CA PRO A 75 -8.16 -11.74 -13.76
C PRO A 75 -6.96 -12.47 -13.13
N LEU A 76 -6.31 -11.85 -12.13
CA LEU A 76 -5.17 -12.41 -11.40
C LEU A 76 -5.58 -13.37 -10.27
N THR A 77 -6.87 -13.55 -9.99
CA THR A 77 -7.33 -14.41 -8.87
C THR A 77 -6.79 -15.84 -8.95
N GLY A 78 -6.55 -16.37 -10.16
CA GLY A 78 -5.91 -17.69 -10.33
C GLY A 78 -4.43 -17.72 -9.95
N ASP A 79 -3.72 -16.62 -10.16
CA ASP A 79 -2.28 -16.48 -9.90
C ASP A 79 -1.99 -15.97 -8.47
N GLU A 80 -2.98 -15.38 -7.81
CA GLU A 80 -2.88 -14.78 -6.47
C GLU A 80 -3.82 -15.46 -5.46
N PRO A 81 -3.60 -16.75 -5.12
CA PRO A 81 -4.45 -17.44 -4.17
C PRO A 81 -4.37 -16.83 -2.77
N THR A 82 -5.53 -16.58 -2.14
CA THR A 82 -5.59 -16.10 -0.75
C THR A 82 -5.53 -17.24 0.27
N GLY A 83 -6.10 -18.40 -0.07
CA GLY A 83 -6.15 -19.56 0.83
C GLY A 83 -4.79 -20.24 0.96
N LEU A 84 -4.40 -20.60 2.19
CA LEU A 84 -3.13 -21.29 2.46
C LEU A 84 -2.88 -22.53 1.56
N PRO A 85 -3.88 -23.40 1.27
CA PRO A 85 -3.66 -24.53 0.34
C PRO A 85 -3.25 -24.08 -1.06
N GLY A 86 -3.89 -23.04 -1.60
CA GLY A 86 -3.55 -22.47 -2.91
C GLY A 86 -2.17 -21.82 -2.91
N ILE A 87 -1.86 -21.04 -1.86
CA ILE A 87 -0.53 -20.42 -1.68
C ILE A 87 0.58 -21.49 -1.64
N ARG A 88 0.31 -22.63 -0.97
CA ARG A 88 1.24 -23.77 -0.94
C ARG A 88 1.44 -24.40 -2.31
N ALA A 89 0.36 -24.65 -3.04
CA ALA A 89 0.41 -25.23 -4.38
C ALA A 89 1.15 -24.33 -5.37
N ALA A 90 0.93 -23.01 -5.29
CA ALA A 90 1.61 -21.99 -6.10
C ALA A 90 3.09 -21.78 -5.73
N CYS A 91 3.59 -22.42 -4.67
CA CYS A 91 4.96 -22.29 -4.19
C CYS A 91 5.71 -23.63 -4.32
N PRO A 92 6.34 -23.92 -5.48
CA PRO A 92 7.04 -25.19 -5.71
C PRO A 92 8.15 -25.49 -4.69
N ARG A 93 8.73 -24.45 -4.09
CA ARG A 93 9.76 -24.55 -3.05
C ARG A 93 9.21 -24.13 -1.69
N TRP A 94 8.07 -24.74 -1.29
CA TRP A 94 7.51 -24.49 0.04
C TRP A 94 8.57 -24.76 1.12
N PRO A 95 8.82 -23.81 2.03
CA PRO A 95 9.88 -23.97 3.02
C PRO A 95 9.54 -25.13 3.96
N ALA A 96 10.44 -26.10 4.06
CA ALA A 96 10.34 -27.15 5.05
C ALA A 96 10.43 -26.54 6.46
N PRO A 97 9.70 -27.08 7.45
CA PRO A 97 9.95 -26.76 8.85
C PRO A 97 11.43 -26.96 9.16
N ARG A 98 12.06 -25.97 9.81
CA ARG A 98 13.47 -26.09 10.20
C ARG A 98 13.61 -27.24 11.20
N ALA A 99 14.44 -28.23 10.87
CA ALA A 99 14.66 -29.42 11.71
C ALA A 99 15.34 -29.09 13.05
N SER A 100 16.06 -27.96 13.13
CA SER A 100 16.67 -27.47 14.36
C SER A 100 16.27 -26.03 14.63
N ALA A 101 15.99 -25.72 15.89
CA ALA A 101 15.89 -24.34 16.33
C ALA A 101 17.23 -23.64 16.05
N VAL A 102 17.18 -22.42 15.50
CA VAL A 102 18.37 -21.57 15.46
C VAL A 102 18.61 -21.11 16.89
N SER A 103 19.75 -21.50 17.48
CA SER A 103 20.20 -20.93 18.74
C SER A 103 20.57 -19.47 18.50
N VAL A 104 19.69 -18.55 18.89
CA VAL A 104 19.96 -17.12 18.82
C VAL A 104 20.57 -16.68 20.15
N GLY A 105 21.88 -16.45 20.16
CA GLY A 105 22.55 -15.91 21.34
C GLY A 105 22.12 -14.47 21.64
N PRO A 106 22.37 -13.97 22.87
CA PRO A 106 22.04 -12.61 23.27
C PRO A 106 22.59 -11.54 22.31
N ASP A 107 23.81 -11.72 21.80
CA ASP A 107 24.45 -10.77 20.87
C ASP A 107 23.72 -10.68 19.53
N ALA A 108 23.27 -11.82 18.99
CA ALA A 108 22.52 -11.85 17.74
C ALA A 108 21.13 -11.23 17.90
N LEU A 109 20.48 -11.43 19.05
CA LEU A 109 19.21 -10.75 19.38
C LEU A 109 19.41 -9.24 19.50
N HIS A 110 20.45 -8.82 20.22
CA HIS A 110 20.77 -7.41 20.38
C HIS A 110 21.08 -6.75 19.04
N ALA A 111 21.92 -7.36 18.21
CA ALA A 111 22.21 -6.88 16.86
C ALA A 111 20.95 -6.78 15.99
N ALA A 112 20.03 -7.75 16.06
CA ALA A 112 18.77 -7.72 15.33
C ALA A 112 17.86 -6.56 15.77
N TRP A 113 17.79 -6.28 17.07
CA TRP A 113 17.02 -5.13 17.58
C TRP A 113 17.67 -3.80 17.24
N LEU A 114 19.00 -3.68 17.43
CA LEU A 114 19.73 -2.47 17.09
C LEU A 114 19.63 -2.17 15.59
N GLY A 115 19.80 -3.17 14.73
CA GLY A 115 19.63 -3.05 13.28
C GLY A 115 18.22 -2.61 12.90
N ARG A 116 17.17 -3.14 13.56
CA ARG A 116 15.79 -2.67 13.36
C ARG A 116 15.62 -1.21 13.76
N ALA A 117 16.11 -0.81 14.93
CA ALA A 117 15.99 0.56 15.43
C ALA A 117 16.73 1.55 14.52
N ALA A 118 17.97 1.23 14.14
CA ALA A 118 18.76 2.03 13.21
C ALA A 118 18.09 2.13 11.84
N GLY A 119 17.61 1.01 11.29
CA GLY A 119 16.88 0.99 10.01
C GLY A 119 15.62 1.86 10.04
N CYS A 120 14.82 1.77 11.12
CA CYS A 120 13.65 2.63 11.30
C CYS A 120 14.02 4.11 11.33
N LEU A 121 15.03 4.49 12.12
CA LEU A 121 15.48 5.87 12.26
C LEU A 121 16.00 6.43 10.92
N LEU A 122 16.88 5.69 10.25
CA LEU A 122 17.50 6.09 8.97
C LEU A 122 16.50 6.10 7.82
N GLY A 123 15.44 5.28 7.88
CA GLY A 123 14.37 5.25 6.88
C GLY A 123 13.41 6.44 6.97
N LYS A 124 13.28 7.10 8.13
CA LYS A 124 12.28 8.18 8.33
C LYS A 124 12.40 9.35 7.35
N PRO A 125 13.59 9.91 7.07
CA PRO A 125 13.71 11.07 6.18
C PRO A 125 13.31 10.78 4.73
N VAL A 126 13.28 9.51 4.33
CA VAL A 126 12.98 9.07 2.96
C VAL A 126 11.68 8.27 2.86
N GLU A 127 10.90 8.19 3.94
CA GLU A 127 9.62 7.50 3.98
C GLU A 127 8.66 8.12 2.95
N LYS A 128 7.98 7.27 2.16
CA LYS A 128 7.06 7.66 1.05
C LYS A 128 7.73 8.34 -0.16
N LEU A 129 9.06 8.35 -0.24
CA LEU A 129 9.75 8.81 -1.46
C LEU A 129 9.98 7.66 -2.43
N PRO A 130 9.73 7.84 -3.75
CA PRO A 130 10.16 6.87 -4.73
C PRO A 130 11.69 6.83 -4.79
N LEU A 131 12.26 5.71 -5.27
CA LEU A 131 13.73 5.54 -5.39
C LEU A 131 14.40 6.69 -6.16
N ALA A 132 13.73 7.23 -7.18
CA ALA A 132 14.21 8.39 -7.92
C ALA A 132 14.35 9.64 -7.03
N GLY A 133 13.38 9.88 -6.14
CA GLY A 133 13.41 10.99 -5.17
C GLY A 133 14.52 10.81 -4.14
N ILE A 134 14.70 9.59 -3.61
CA ILE A 134 15.79 9.25 -2.69
C ILE A 134 17.16 9.56 -3.33
N ARG A 135 17.36 9.10 -4.57
CA ARG A 135 18.60 9.34 -5.33
C ARG A 135 18.80 10.82 -5.65
N ALA A 136 17.74 11.57 -5.94
CA ALA A 136 17.82 13.00 -6.20
C ALA A 136 18.28 13.76 -4.95
N LEU A 137 17.71 13.45 -3.78
CA LEU A 137 18.14 14.03 -2.50
C LEU A 137 19.60 13.68 -2.19
N ALA A 138 19.99 12.41 -2.29
CA ALA A 138 21.36 11.99 -2.03
C ALA A 138 22.38 12.70 -2.94
N ARG A 139 22.06 12.91 -4.22
CA ARG A 139 22.91 13.69 -5.14
C ARG A 139 22.97 15.16 -4.76
N ALA A 140 21.83 15.78 -4.45
CA ALA A 140 21.75 17.19 -4.08
C ALA A 140 22.56 17.51 -2.81
N THR A 141 22.69 16.55 -1.89
CA THR A 141 23.47 16.69 -0.67
C THR A 141 24.89 16.13 -0.76
N GLY A 142 25.36 15.69 -1.93
CA GLY A 142 26.70 15.10 -2.09
C GLY A 142 26.89 13.72 -1.44
N ASN A 143 25.81 13.05 -1.03
CA ASN A 143 25.82 11.74 -0.36
C ASN A 143 25.59 10.58 -1.33
N TRP A 144 25.80 10.78 -2.63
CA TRP A 144 25.68 9.75 -3.66
C TRP A 144 27.03 9.53 -4.38
N PRO A 145 27.45 8.27 -4.62
CA PRO A 145 26.77 7.00 -4.29
C PRO A 145 26.73 6.72 -2.79
N LEU A 146 25.77 5.92 -2.35
CA LEU A 146 25.75 5.40 -0.98
C LEU A 146 26.93 4.42 -0.83
N THR A 147 27.79 4.67 0.15
CA THR A 147 28.95 3.83 0.50
C THR A 147 28.67 2.99 1.73
#